data_AF-A0A9P9ZFE2-F1
#
_entry.id   AF-A0A9P9ZFE2-F1
#
_cell.length_a   1.000
_cell.length_b   1.000
_cell.length_c   1.000
_cell.angle_alpha   90.00
_cell.angle_beta   90.00
_cell.angle_gamma   90.00
#
_symmetry.space_group_name_H-M   'P 1'
#
loop_
_entity.id
_entity.type
_entity.pdbx_description
1 polymer ?
#
loop_
_entity_poly.entity_id
_entity_poly.type
_entity_poly.pdbx_seq_one_letter_code
_entity_poly.pdbx_strand_id
1 'polypeptide(L)'
;MRASTILFGLTATTLASAAVIPKDTAITSEVEIKTAVSPDGYVYKVETEAYVEDTITAADGTTHTVLVHPTFKRFVDEHGTSLNPNKEKRLSWYGGNADQCGNSNFINKTTGGSPTTGDCGEVRDYYRTANGYYSASRFTDLAGSDWCRLVITRTCVFGIKSANFNGASVGSTDISDLTRDAINKFQSGGRVGAEGEMNCNNSKVLWAIFHS
;
A
#
# COMPACT_ATOMS: atom_id res chain seq x y z
N MET A 1 -41.93 22.36 76.32
CA MET A 1 -41.09 22.54 75.12
C MET A 1 -40.81 21.16 74.54
N ARG A 2 -41.22 20.95 73.28
CA ARG A 2 -41.03 19.73 72.48
C ARG A 2 -39.83 19.90 71.55
N ALA A 3 -39.27 18.77 71.14
CA ALA A 3 -38.47 18.51 69.93
C ALA A 3 -37.03 19.11 69.93
N SER A 4 -35.99 18.55 69.29
CA SER A 4 -35.93 17.70 68.10
C SER A 4 -34.62 16.87 68.04
N THR A 5 -34.78 15.63 67.56
CA THR A 5 -33.95 14.82 66.63
C THR A 5 -32.57 15.33 66.20
N ILE A 6 -31.54 14.48 66.33
CA ILE A 6 -30.40 14.43 65.42
C ILE A 6 -30.16 12.98 64.99
N LEU A 7 -30.15 12.77 63.68
CA LEU A 7 -29.98 11.52 62.95
C LEU A 7 -28.58 11.57 62.28
N PHE A 8 -27.70 10.62 62.59
CA PHE A 8 -26.51 10.26 61.80
C PHE A 8 -26.28 8.77 62.10
N GLY A 9 -26.23 7.81 61.20
CA GLY A 9 -25.83 7.80 59.80
C GLY A 9 -24.97 6.54 59.65
N LEU A 10 -25.59 5.36 59.60
CA LEU A 10 -24.92 4.07 59.41
C LEU A 10 -24.32 4.07 57.99
N THR A 11 -23.00 3.99 57.86
CA THR A 11 -22.35 3.66 56.58
C THR A 11 -21.99 2.18 56.58
N ALA A 12 -22.53 1.48 55.60
CA ALA A 12 -22.36 0.05 55.41
C ALA A 12 -20.96 -0.25 54.85
N THR A 13 -20.35 -1.28 55.42
CA THR A 13 -19.10 -1.91 54.99
C THR A 13 -19.29 -2.59 53.64
N THR A 14 -18.57 -2.17 52.60
CA THR A 14 -18.40 -2.96 51.37
C THR A 14 -16.96 -3.45 51.27
N LEU A 15 -16.82 -4.77 51.36
CA LEU A 15 -15.58 -5.49 51.07
C LEU A 15 -15.16 -5.24 49.62
N ALA A 16 -13.95 -4.72 49.42
CA ALA A 16 -13.32 -4.63 48.11
C ALA A 16 -13.01 -6.06 47.62
N SER A 17 -13.77 -6.54 46.64
CA SER A 17 -13.41 -7.72 45.88
C SER A 17 -12.20 -7.39 45.02
N ALA A 18 -11.08 -8.09 45.23
CA ALA A 18 -9.91 -8.00 44.37
C ALA A 18 -10.29 -8.54 42.99
N ALA A 19 -10.46 -7.64 42.01
CA ALA A 19 -10.59 -8.02 40.63
C ALA A 19 -9.30 -8.71 40.19
N VAL A 20 -9.40 -10.01 39.90
CA VAL A 20 -8.37 -10.77 39.20
C VAL A 20 -8.19 -10.10 37.83
N ILE A 21 -7.05 -9.46 37.63
CA ILE A 21 -6.65 -8.94 36.32
C ILE A 21 -6.40 -10.17 35.44
N PRO A 22 -7.17 -10.43 34.36
CA PRO A 22 -6.76 -11.43 33.39
C PRO A 22 -5.46 -10.96 32.75
N LYS A 23 -4.37 -11.60 33.14
CA LYS A 23 -3.10 -11.58 32.43
C LYS A 23 -3.33 -12.39 31.15
N ASP A 24 -2.94 -11.80 30.01
CA ASP A 24 -3.06 -12.36 28.65
C ASP A 24 -4.34 -11.98 27.88
N THR A 25 -4.60 -10.68 27.73
CA THR A 25 -5.21 -10.21 26.47
C THR A 25 -4.10 -10.01 25.46
N ALA A 26 -3.69 -11.08 24.79
CA ALA A 26 -2.91 -10.96 23.56
C ALA A 26 -3.78 -10.19 22.56
N ILE A 27 -3.39 -8.96 22.23
CA ILE A 27 -3.94 -8.24 21.08
C ILE A 27 -3.35 -8.93 19.85
N THR A 28 -3.98 -10.01 19.40
CA THR A 28 -3.83 -10.46 18.02
C THR A 28 -4.71 -9.56 17.18
N SER A 29 -4.16 -8.44 16.70
CA SER A 29 -4.77 -7.72 15.59
C SER A 29 -4.64 -8.61 14.36
N GLU A 30 -5.57 -9.54 14.18
CA GLU A 30 -5.77 -10.17 12.88
C GLU A 30 -6.13 -9.04 11.91
N VAL A 31 -5.17 -8.65 11.07
CA VAL A 31 -5.43 -7.76 9.95
C VAL A 31 -6.47 -8.48 9.10
N GLU A 32 -7.70 -7.97 9.07
CA GLU A 32 -8.77 -8.50 8.24
C GLU A 32 -8.27 -8.55 6.79
N ILE A 33 -8.02 -9.75 6.27
CA ILE A 33 -7.56 -9.95 4.90
C ILE A 33 -8.75 -9.67 3.99
N LYS A 34 -8.78 -8.49 3.37
CA LYS A 34 -9.79 -8.12 2.38
C LYS A 34 -9.42 -8.71 1.02
N THR A 35 -10.42 -9.08 0.25
CA THR A 35 -10.24 -9.63 -1.10
C THR A 35 -10.96 -8.78 -2.15
N ALA A 36 -10.32 -8.63 -3.31
CA ALA A 36 -10.95 -8.05 -4.50
C ALA A 36 -10.91 -9.07 -5.63
N VAL A 37 -11.88 -9.03 -6.55
CA VAL A 37 -11.92 -9.91 -7.72
C VAL A 37 -11.95 -9.05 -8.97
N SER A 38 -10.99 -9.22 -9.88
CA SER A 38 -10.99 -8.50 -11.17
C SER A 38 -11.99 -9.13 -12.16
N PRO A 39 -12.35 -8.42 -13.24
CA PRO A 39 -13.26 -8.94 -14.27
C PRO A 39 -12.77 -10.21 -14.98
N ASP A 40 -11.44 -10.44 -15.00
CA ASP A 40 -10.82 -11.66 -15.52
C ASP A 40 -10.73 -12.81 -14.48
N GLY A 41 -11.31 -12.62 -13.28
CA GLY A 41 -11.51 -13.67 -12.29
C GLY A 41 -10.38 -13.88 -11.28
N TYR A 42 -9.35 -13.02 -11.26
CA TYR A 42 -8.28 -13.11 -10.27
C TYR A 42 -8.72 -12.57 -8.91
N VAL A 43 -8.36 -13.28 -7.83
CA VAL A 43 -8.63 -12.88 -6.45
C VAL A 43 -7.35 -12.30 -5.83
N TYR A 44 -7.44 -11.06 -5.35
CA TYR A 44 -6.31 -10.31 -4.79
C TYR A 44 -6.45 -10.16 -3.29
N LYS A 45 -5.32 -10.19 -2.56
CA LYS A 45 -5.27 -9.67 -1.20
C LYS A 45 -5.07 -8.17 -1.25
N VAL A 46 -6.04 -7.43 -0.75
CA VAL A 46 -6.06 -5.97 -0.80
C VAL A 46 -6.11 -5.40 0.61
N GLU A 47 -5.51 -4.23 0.79
CA GLU A 47 -5.58 -3.50 2.06
C GLU A 47 -6.97 -2.92 2.33
N THR A 48 -7.74 -2.70 1.27
CA THR A 48 -9.11 -2.16 1.32
C THR A 48 -9.93 -2.72 0.16
N GLU A 49 -11.25 -2.80 0.28
CA GLU A 49 -12.15 -3.24 -0.81
C GLU A 49 -12.25 -2.24 -1.98
N ALA A 50 -11.62 -1.07 -1.88
CA ALA A 50 -11.82 0.03 -2.82
C ALA A 50 -10.77 0.11 -3.95
N TYR A 51 -9.98 -0.94 -4.20
CA TYR A 51 -9.03 -0.94 -5.32
C TYR A 51 -9.76 -0.64 -6.62
N VAL A 52 -9.16 0.25 -7.41
CA VAL A 52 -9.75 0.76 -8.63
C VAL A 52 -9.16 -0.01 -9.79
N GLU A 53 -10.04 -0.60 -10.58
CA GLU A 53 -9.69 -1.23 -11.83
C GLU A 53 -9.27 -0.17 -12.86
N ASP A 54 -8.11 -0.38 -13.46
CA ASP A 54 -7.69 0.23 -14.71
C ASP A 54 -7.35 -0.90 -15.71
N THR A 55 -7.06 -0.55 -16.95
CA THR A 55 -6.73 -1.52 -17.97
C THR A 55 -5.48 -1.13 -18.74
N ILE A 56 -4.68 -2.14 -19.08
CA ILE A 56 -3.59 -2.01 -20.04
C ILE A 56 -3.90 -2.88 -21.25
N THR A 57 -3.74 -2.33 -22.44
CA THR A 57 -3.71 -3.12 -23.68
C THR A 57 -2.26 -3.48 -23.98
N ALA A 58 -1.94 -4.77 -23.90
CA ALA A 58 -0.65 -5.31 -24.29
C ALA A 58 -0.42 -5.17 -25.80
N ALA A 59 0.83 -5.37 -26.23
CA ALA A 59 1.23 -5.20 -27.64
C ALA A 59 0.53 -6.17 -28.60
N ASP A 60 0.02 -7.30 -28.10
CA ASP A 60 -0.76 -8.30 -28.83
C ASP A 60 -2.25 -7.92 -28.95
N GLY A 61 -2.67 -6.79 -28.38
CA GLY A 61 -4.06 -6.34 -28.34
C GLY A 61 -4.87 -6.90 -27.18
N THR A 62 -4.29 -7.74 -26.32
CA THR A 62 -4.96 -8.28 -25.14
C THR A 62 -5.08 -7.20 -24.07
N THR A 63 -6.28 -7.04 -23.50
CA THR A 63 -6.51 -6.11 -22.38
C THR A 63 -6.41 -6.85 -21.06
N HIS A 64 -5.59 -6.33 -20.15
CA HIS A 64 -5.38 -6.84 -18.80
C HIS A 64 -5.91 -5.84 -17.77
N THR A 65 -6.50 -6.34 -16.69
CA THR A 65 -6.92 -5.52 -15.56
C THR A 65 -5.73 -5.24 -14.65
N VAL A 66 -5.54 -3.97 -14.34
CA VAL A 66 -4.57 -3.48 -13.36
C VAL A 66 -5.36 -2.98 -12.16
N LEU A 67 -5.10 -3.51 -10.97
CA LEU A 67 -5.66 -2.95 -9.75
C LEU A 67 -4.71 -1.90 -9.21
N VAL A 68 -5.18 -0.65 -9.21
CA VAL A 68 -4.49 0.49 -8.62
C VAL A 68 -5.17 0.80 -7.30
N HIS A 69 -4.37 1.05 -6.26
CA HIS A 69 -4.90 1.28 -4.93
C HIS A 69 -5.93 2.46 -4.89
N PRO A 70 -7.01 2.38 -4.09
CA PRO A 70 -8.21 3.24 -4.16
C PRO A 70 -7.97 4.75 -4.17
N THR A 71 -6.96 5.17 -3.41
CA THR A 71 -6.59 6.58 -3.22
C THR A 71 -6.11 7.24 -4.52
N PHE A 72 -5.91 6.45 -5.58
CA PHE A 72 -5.22 6.83 -6.81
C PHE A 72 -6.09 7.01 -8.05
N LYS A 73 -7.43 6.97 -7.96
CA LYS A 73 -8.23 7.26 -9.15
C LYS A 73 -7.93 8.67 -9.67
N ARG A 74 -7.58 8.74 -10.96
CA ARG A 74 -7.73 9.90 -11.82
C ARG A 74 -9.19 10.34 -11.78
N PHE A 75 -9.54 11.18 -10.84
CA PHE A 75 -10.69 12.04 -11.02
C PHE A 75 -10.14 13.32 -11.62
N VAL A 76 -10.10 13.41 -12.95
CA VAL A 76 -10.01 14.70 -13.63
C VAL A 76 -11.42 15.02 -14.12
N ASP A 77 -11.92 16.22 -13.83
CA ASP A 77 -13.14 16.70 -14.47
C ASP A 77 -12.91 16.90 -15.97
N GLU A 78 -13.97 17.28 -16.69
CA GLU A 78 -13.93 17.59 -18.12
C GLU A 78 -12.96 18.74 -18.49
N HIS A 79 -12.37 19.42 -17.50
CA HIS A 79 -11.38 20.48 -17.64
C HIS A 79 -9.97 20.07 -17.19
N GLY A 80 -9.74 18.80 -16.82
CA GLY A 80 -8.43 18.31 -16.36
C GLY A 80 -8.12 18.58 -14.88
N THR A 81 -9.12 18.94 -14.07
CA THR A 81 -8.96 19.31 -12.66
C THR A 81 -9.22 18.13 -11.72
N SER A 82 -8.35 17.92 -10.73
CA SER A 82 -8.48 16.80 -9.81
C SER A 82 -9.72 16.90 -8.89
N LEU A 83 -10.72 16.02 -9.05
CA LEU A 83 -11.92 15.95 -8.19
C LEU A 83 -11.81 14.82 -7.16
N ASN A 84 -11.02 14.99 -6.10
CA ASN A 84 -11.00 14.02 -5.00
C ASN A 84 -11.66 14.61 -3.73
N PRO A 85 -12.72 13.99 -3.18
CA PRO A 85 -13.52 14.56 -2.10
C PRO A 85 -12.91 14.47 -0.69
N ASN A 86 -11.72 13.91 -0.49
CA ASN A 86 -11.11 13.75 0.84
C ASN A 86 -9.86 14.63 1.05
N LYS A 87 -9.89 15.45 2.11
CA LYS A 87 -8.83 16.42 2.50
C LYS A 87 -7.65 15.81 3.27
N GLU A 88 -7.62 14.50 3.51
CA GLU A 88 -6.59 13.81 4.31
C GLU A 88 -5.68 12.89 3.46
N LYS A 89 -5.15 13.37 2.32
CA LYS A 89 -4.42 12.50 1.37
C LYS A 89 -3.06 12.02 1.88
N ARG A 90 -2.99 10.71 2.17
CA ARG A 90 -1.78 9.90 2.43
C ARG A 90 -0.87 9.76 1.20
N LEU A 91 -1.47 9.60 0.01
CA LEU A 91 -0.81 9.43 -1.28
C LEU A 91 -1.62 10.11 -2.40
N SER A 92 -0.95 10.71 -3.38
CA SER A 92 -1.55 11.44 -4.51
C SER A 92 -0.83 11.11 -5.82
N TRP A 93 -1.53 11.21 -6.95
CA TRP A 93 -0.93 11.15 -8.28
C TRP A 93 -0.87 12.55 -8.90
N TYR A 94 0.25 12.88 -9.52
CA TYR A 94 0.46 14.13 -10.24
C TYR A 94 0.94 13.82 -11.66
N GLY A 95 0.33 14.45 -12.67
CA GLY A 95 0.90 14.46 -14.02
C GLY A 95 2.20 15.26 -14.06
N GLY A 96 3.08 14.95 -15.00
CA GLY A 96 4.37 15.64 -15.17
C GLY A 96 5.55 14.69 -15.04
N ASN A 97 6.67 15.17 -14.51
CA ASN A 97 7.93 14.43 -14.50
C ASN A 97 7.75 12.99 -13.98
N ALA A 98 7.94 12.02 -14.87
CA ALA A 98 7.71 10.61 -14.59
C ALA A 98 8.91 9.90 -13.96
N ASP A 99 10.01 10.61 -13.77
CA ASP A 99 11.27 10.16 -13.17
C ASP A 99 11.55 11.04 -11.93
N GLN A 100 11.31 10.48 -10.75
CA GLN A 100 11.42 11.19 -9.46
C GLN A 100 12.58 10.67 -8.61
N CYS A 101 13.21 9.58 -9.01
CA CYS A 101 14.15 8.84 -8.20
C CYS A 101 15.49 8.65 -8.91
N GLY A 102 16.55 8.53 -8.11
CA GLY A 102 17.86 8.10 -8.60
C GLY A 102 17.96 6.58 -8.71
N ASN A 103 19.18 6.13 -9.04
CA ASN A 103 19.52 4.72 -9.11
C ASN A 103 19.12 3.95 -7.84
N SER A 104 18.71 2.70 -8.03
CA SER A 104 18.41 1.79 -6.94
C SER A 104 19.48 0.70 -6.76
N ASN A 105 19.64 0.22 -5.53
CA ASN A 105 20.25 -1.08 -5.30
C ASN A 105 19.22 -2.20 -5.54
N PHE A 106 19.70 -3.40 -5.81
CA PHE A 106 18.84 -4.53 -6.16
C PHE A 106 19.22 -5.75 -5.33
N ILE A 107 18.26 -6.29 -4.59
CA ILE A 107 18.41 -7.48 -3.76
C ILE A 107 17.50 -8.57 -4.34
N ASN A 108 18.09 -9.71 -4.70
CA ASN A 108 17.33 -10.83 -5.24
C ASN A 108 16.45 -11.48 -4.17
N LYS A 109 15.15 -11.61 -4.44
CA LYS A 109 14.16 -12.31 -3.61
C LYS A 109 13.38 -13.36 -4.41
N THR A 110 13.89 -13.76 -5.57
CA THR A 110 13.21 -14.72 -6.44
C THR A 110 13.19 -16.09 -5.78
N THR A 111 11.98 -16.63 -5.63
CA THR A 111 11.69 -17.96 -5.09
C THR A 111 10.66 -18.67 -5.96
N GLY A 112 10.40 -19.96 -5.69
CA GLY A 112 9.30 -20.68 -6.35
C GLY A 112 7.91 -20.09 -6.08
N GLY A 113 7.75 -19.27 -5.03
CA GLY A 113 6.51 -18.56 -4.71
C GLY A 113 6.45 -17.12 -5.23
N SER A 114 7.46 -16.66 -5.97
CA SER A 114 7.48 -15.31 -6.55
C SER A 114 6.48 -15.15 -7.70
N PRO A 115 6.04 -13.91 -8.00
CA PRO A 115 5.13 -13.65 -9.12
C PRO A 115 5.76 -14.03 -10.46
N THR A 116 4.91 -14.23 -11.46
CA THR A 116 5.38 -14.53 -12.81
C THR A 116 6.03 -13.31 -13.45
N THR A 117 7.04 -13.54 -14.30
CA THR A 117 7.67 -12.46 -15.07
C THR A 117 6.71 -11.82 -16.06
N GLY A 118 5.70 -12.56 -16.53
CA GLY A 118 4.66 -12.04 -17.43
C GLY A 118 3.80 -10.99 -16.72
N ASP A 119 3.27 -11.32 -15.55
CA ASP A 119 2.42 -10.42 -14.78
C ASP A 119 3.18 -9.16 -14.33
N CYS A 120 4.44 -9.30 -13.91
CA CYS A 120 5.28 -8.13 -13.63
C CYS A 120 5.66 -7.35 -14.89
N GLY A 121 5.73 -8.00 -16.06
CA GLY A 121 5.87 -7.32 -17.34
C GLY A 121 4.71 -6.36 -17.63
N GLU A 122 3.50 -6.71 -17.21
CA GLU A 122 2.31 -5.84 -17.34
C GLU A 122 2.47 -4.57 -16.48
N VAL A 123 2.99 -4.67 -15.25
CA VAL A 123 3.31 -3.49 -14.40
C VAL A 123 4.30 -2.58 -15.12
N ARG A 124 5.39 -3.15 -15.64
CA ARG A 124 6.40 -2.39 -16.40
C ARG A 124 5.75 -1.63 -17.55
N ASP A 125 4.96 -2.32 -18.37
CA ASP A 125 4.38 -1.74 -19.57
C ASP A 125 3.32 -0.68 -19.27
N TYR A 126 2.54 -0.88 -18.21
CA TYR A 126 1.52 0.07 -17.75
C TYR A 126 2.18 1.40 -17.39
N TYR A 127 3.24 1.36 -16.58
CA TYR A 127 3.91 2.58 -16.14
C TYR A 127 4.88 3.17 -17.16
N ARG A 128 5.38 2.39 -18.12
CA ARG A 128 6.22 2.91 -19.21
C ARG A 128 5.50 4.00 -20.01
N THR A 129 4.19 3.91 -20.17
CA THR A 129 3.38 4.87 -20.93
C THR A 129 2.65 5.89 -20.05
N ALA A 130 2.63 5.69 -18.74
CA ALA A 130 2.09 6.65 -17.79
C ALA A 130 3.03 7.86 -17.67
N ASN A 131 2.45 9.06 -17.61
CA ASN A 131 3.19 10.32 -17.50
C ASN A 131 2.84 11.03 -16.19
N GLY A 132 3.56 10.66 -15.12
CA GLY A 132 3.38 11.29 -13.82
C GLY A 132 4.06 10.53 -12.69
N TYR A 133 3.71 10.89 -11.46
CA TYR A 133 4.30 10.32 -10.28
C TYR A 133 3.33 10.22 -9.12
N TYR A 134 3.58 9.23 -8.27
CA TYR A 134 3.01 9.12 -6.94
C TYR A 134 3.74 10.05 -6.00
N SER A 135 3.02 10.68 -5.08
CA SER A 135 3.59 11.48 -4.00
C SER A 135 2.88 11.13 -2.69
N ALA A 136 3.65 10.70 -1.70
CA ALA A 136 3.17 10.51 -0.33
C ALA A 136 3.60 11.71 0.51
N SER A 137 2.67 12.30 1.26
CA SER A 137 2.93 13.52 2.05
C SER A 137 3.29 13.22 3.51
N ARG A 138 2.97 12.02 4.01
CA ARG A 138 3.27 11.55 5.38
C ARG A 138 3.50 10.04 5.40
N PHE A 139 4.77 9.64 5.51
CA PHE A 139 5.17 8.23 5.53
C PHE A 139 5.15 7.60 6.95
N THR A 140 4.65 8.30 7.97
CA THR A 140 4.56 7.80 9.37
C THR A 140 3.81 6.47 9.47
N ASP A 141 2.79 6.27 8.63
CA ASP A 141 1.97 5.05 8.63
C ASP A 141 2.62 3.91 7.82
N LEU A 142 3.68 4.22 7.08
CA LEU A 142 4.50 3.32 6.28
C LEU A 142 5.81 2.95 6.98
N ALA A 143 6.09 3.57 8.13
CA ALA A 143 7.20 3.22 9.01
C ALA A 143 6.79 2.00 9.86
N GLY A 144 7.32 0.82 9.53
CA GLY A 144 7.12 -0.42 10.29
C GLY A 144 5.91 -1.27 9.88
N SER A 145 5.13 -0.85 8.88
CA SER A 145 3.99 -1.61 8.35
C SER A 145 4.35 -2.43 7.10
N ASP A 146 3.41 -3.25 6.63
CA ASP A 146 3.48 -3.97 5.35
C ASP A 146 3.69 -3.03 4.15
N TRP A 147 4.06 -3.58 3.00
CA TRP A 147 4.33 -2.79 1.79
C TRP A 147 3.09 -2.01 1.38
N CYS A 148 3.21 -0.70 1.11
CA CYS A 148 2.15 0.04 0.45
C CYS A 148 2.08 -0.45 -0.99
N ARG A 149 1.06 -1.26 -1.31
CA ARG A 149 0.86 -1.84 -2.63
C ARG A 149 0.37 -0.74 -3.59
N LEU A 150 1.25 -0.30 -4.49
CA LEU A 150 0.90 0.75 -5.45
C LEU A 150 0.09 0.20 -6.61
N VAL A 151 0.53 -0.96 -7.11
CA VAL A 151 -0.10 -1.66 -8.23
C VAL A 151 -0.09 -3.15 -7.98
N ILE A 152 -1.15 -3.79 -8.45
CA ILE A 152 -1.29 -5.23 -8.46
C ILE A 152 -1.78 -5.66 -9.84
N THR A 153 -1.06 -6.59 -10.46
CA THR A 153 -1.46 -7.28 -11.70
C THR A 153 -1.34 -8.78 -11.47
N ARG A 154 -2.46 -9.49 -11.47
CA ARG A 154 -2.51 -10.94 -11.22
C ARG A 154 -1.62 -11.35 -10.04
N THR A 155 -0.51 -12.08 -10.29
CA THR A 155 0.39 -12.51 -9.22
C THR A 155 1.36 -11.42 -8.75
N CYS A 156 1.61 -10.38 -9.55
CA CYS A 156 2.63 -9.37 -9.27
C CYS A 156 2.09 -8.17 -8.47
N VAL A 157 2.81 -7.83 -7.40
CA VAL A 157 2.59 -6.61 -6.63
C VAL A 157 3.86 -5.77 -6.67
N PHE A 158 3.72 -4.48 -6.99
CA PHE A 158 4.77 -3.50 -6.73
C PHE A 158 4.37 -2.66 -5.53
N GLY A 159 5.22 -2.64 -4.52
CA GLY A 159 4.98 -1.89 -3.29
C GLY A 159 6.13 -0.99 -2.89
N ILE A 160 5.82 0.04 -2.12
CA ILE A 160 6.81 0.97 -1.56
C ILE A 160 6.66 1.08 -0.04
N LYS A 161 7.75 1.44 0.63
CA LYS A 161 7.80 1.88 2.01
C LYS A 161 8.75 3.06 2.13
N SER A 162 8.57 3.90 3.13
CA SER A 162 9.62 4.87 3.45
C SER A 162 10.67 4.23 4.32
N ALA A 163 11.90 4.71 4.14
CA ALA A 163 12.87 4.66 5.23
C ALA A 163 12.72 5.85 6.21
N ASN A 164 12.05 6.95 5.80
CA ASN A 164 12.03 8.22 6.56
C ASN A 164 10.60 8.83 6.70
N PHE A 165 10.41 9.77 7.63
CA PHE A 165 9.13 10.44 7.84
C PHE A 165 8.73 11.44 6.75
N ASN A 166 9.69 11.90 5.95
CA ASN A 166 9.48 12.89 4.91
C ASN A 166 8.66 12.32 3.76
N GLY A 167 7.88 13.19 3.12
CA GLY A 167 7.20 12.84 1.88
C GLY A 167 8.19 12.42 0.79
N ALA A 168 7.74 11.57 -0.11
CA ALA A 168 8.54 11.03 -1.21
C ALA A 168 7.67 10.90 -2.45
N SER A 169 8.30 11.01 -3.61
CA SER A 169 7.63 10.88 -4.89
C SER A 169 8.25 9.76 -5.69
N VAL A 170 7.43 8.89 -6.27
CA VAL A 170 7.88 7.77 -7.10
C VAL A 170 7.20 7.91 -8.45
N GLY A 171 8.00 8.13 -9.48
CA GLY A 171 7.55 8.31 -10.85
C GLY A 171 7.10 7.01 -11.50
N SER A 172 6.28 7.12 -12.55
CA SER A 172 5.93 5.95 -13.36
C SER A 172 7.13 5.33 -14.05
N THR A 173 8.05 6.14 -14.59
CA THR A 173 9.25 5.57 -15.21
C THR A 173 10.15 4.89 -14.18
N ASP A 174 10.19 5.36 -12.93
CA ASP A 174 10.88 4.67 -11.84
C ASP A 174 10.30 3.25 -11.63
N ILE A 175 8.97 3.13 -11.52
CA ILE A 175 8.30 1.83 -11.33
C ILE A 175 8.55 0.90 -12.52
N SER A 176 8.45 1.44 -13.75
CA SER A 176 8.74 0.70 -14.98
C SER A 176 10.17 0.16 -14.99
N ASP A 177 11.14 1.02 -14.67
CA ASP A 177 12.56 0.71 -14.76
C ASP A 177 12.99 -0.27 -13.68
N LEU A 178 12.53 -0.09 -12.44
CA LEU A 178 12.76 -1.05 -11.36
C LEU A 178 12.19 -2.42 -11.70
N THR A 179 11.00 -2.47 -12.29
CA THR A 179 10.35 -3.73 -12.69
C THR A 179 11.10 -4.40 -13.84
N ARG A 180 11.45 -3.65 -14.88
CA ARG A 180 12.28 -4.12 -15.99
C ARG A 180 13.62 -4.68 -15.48
N ASP A 181 14.30 -3.94 -14.63
CA ASP A 181 15.65 -4.27 -14.18
C ASP A 181 15.65 -5.44 -13.21
N ALA A 182 14.63 -5.54 -12.34
CA ALA A 182 14.43 -6.72 -11.49
C ALA A 182 14.22 -7.98 -12.32
N ILE A 183 13.37 -7.93 -13.36
CA ILE A 183 13.18 -9.05 -14.29
C ILE A 183 14.51 -9.41 -14.94
N ASN A 184 15.21 -8.44 -15.54
CA ASN A 184 16.46 -8.69 -16.25
C ASN A 184 17.57 -9.27 -15.36
N LYS A 185 17.63 -8.85 -14.09
CA LYS A 185 18.68 -9.27 -13.15
C LYS A 185 18.37 -10.60 -12.49
N PHE A 186 17.12 -10.85 -12.14
CA PHE A 186 16.77 -11.88 -11.16
C PHE A 186 15.74 -12.89 -11.63
N GLN A 187 15.20 -12.78 -12.85
CA GLN A 187 14.26 -13.77 -13.33
C GLN A 187 14.85 -15.18 -13.32
N SER A 188 14.07 -16.13 -12.81
CA SER A 188 14.43 -17.55 -12.77
C SER A 188 13.16 -18.40 -12.79
N GLY A 189 13.12 -19.40 -13.66
CA GLY A 189 11.96 -20.30 -13.80
C GLY A 189 10.65 -19.57 -14.17
N GLY A 190 10.74 -18.45 -14.89
CA GLY A 190 9.57 -17.62 -15.24
C GLY A 190 9.00 -16.80 -14.07
N ARG A 191 9.75 -16.65 -12.98
CA ARG A 191 9.35 -15.90 -11.79
C ARG A 191 10.37 -14.81 -11.45
N VAL A 192 9.93 -13.78 -10.72
CA VAL A 192 10.80 -12.69 -10.26
C VAL A 192 10.37 -12.18 -8.90
N GLY A 193 11.31 -12.03 -7.98
CA GLY A 193 11.12 -11.31 -6.72
C GLY A 193 12.32 -10.42 -6.47
N ALA A 194 12.09 -9.18 -6.06
CA ALA A 194 13.17 -8.23 -5.81
C ALA A 194 12.76 -7.21 -4.75
N GLU A 195 13.75 -6.66 -4.06
CA GLU A 195 13.59 -5.46 -3.25
C GLU A 195 14.80 -4.55 -3.42
N GLY A 196 14.64 -3.30 -3.01
CA GLY A 196 15.71 -2.32 -3.05
C GLY A 196 15.34 -1.02 -2.37
N GLU A 197 16.26 -0.08 -2.47
CA GLU A 197 16.18 1.29 -1.97
C GLU A 197 16.59 2.24 -3.09
N MET A 198 15.87 3.35 -3.22
CA MET A 198 16.19 4.47 -4.10
C MET A 198 16.06 5.79 -3.35
N ASN A 199 16.77 6.81 -3.82
CA ASN A 199 16.62 8.17 -3.31
C ASN A 199 15.66 8.93 -4.24
N CYS A 200 14.57 9.44 -3.70
CA CYS A 200 13.55 10.17 -4.44
C CYS A 200 13.31 11.54 -3.79
N ASN A 201 13.62 12.64 -4.48
CA ASN A 201 13.42 14.01 -4.00
C ASN A 201 13.83 14.25 -2.52
N ASN A 202 15.03 13.76 -2.14
CA ASN A 202 15.62 13.83 -0.79
C ASN A 202 15.03 12.87 0.26
N SER A 203 14.22 11.90 -0.16
CA SER A 203 13.68 10.84 0.70
C SER A 203 14.14 9.47 0.22
N LYS A 204 14.45 8.59 1.17
CA LYS A 204 14.76 7.19 0.88
C LYS A 204 13.48 6.38 0.80
N VAL A 205 13.28 5.72 -0.33
CA VAL A 205 12.13 4.86 -0.60
C VAL A 205 12.63 3.43 -0.77
N LEU A 206 12.09 2.53 0.05
CA LEU A 206 12.21 1.10 -0.17
C LEU A 206 11.13 0.67 -1.16
N TRP A 207 11.45 -0.27 -2.03
CA TRP A 207 10.50 -0.86 -2.98
C TRP A 207 10.65 -2.38 -3.02
N ALA A 208 9.59 -3.06 -3.44
CA ALA A 208 9.63 -4.49 -3.68
C ALA A 208 8.66 -4.95 -4.77
N ILE A 209 9.03 -6.06 -5.41
CA ILE A 209 8.20 -6.89 -6.28
C ILE A 209 7.99 -8.23 -5.58
N PHE A 210 6.74 -8.53 -5.26
CA PHE A 210 6.38 -9.72 -4.51
C PHE A 210 5.02 -10.27 -4.95
N HIS A 211 4.69 -11.46 -4.46
CA HIS A 211 3.46 -12.14 -4.82
C HIS A 211 2.27 -11.53 -4.06
N SER A 212 1.13 -11.33 -4.74
CA SER A 212 -0.14 -10.92 -4.13
C SER A 212 -0.62 -11.86 -3.03
#